data_AF-A0A838TCQ3-F1
#
_entry.id   AF-A0A838TCQ3-F1
#
_cell.length_a   1.000
_cell.length_b   1.000
_cell.length_c   1.000
_cell.angle_alpha   90.00
_cell.angle_beta   90.00
_cell.angle_gamma   90.00
#
_symmetry.space_group_name_H-M   'P 1'
#
loop_
_entity.id
_entity.type
_entity.pdbx_description
1 polymer ?
#
loop_
_entity_poly.entity_id
_entity_poly.type
_entity_poly.pdbx_seq_one_letter_code
_entity_poly.pdbx_strand_id
1 'polypeptide(L)' 'NKGLTMKMGQTHMKRYTQPLLDRINAGEIDPSFVITHNRPLAEGPDLYKTFRDKEDGCIKVVLKP' A
#
# COMPACT_ATOMS: atom_id res chain seq x y z
N ASN A 1 6.77 23.30 27.79
CA ASN A 1 7.11 22.09 27.00
C ASN A 1 5.90 21.17 26.94
N LYS A 2 5.37 20.86 25.75
CA LYS A 2 4.12 20.07 25.60
C LYS A 2 4.28 18.55 25.85
N GLY A 3 5.46 18.07 26.24
CA GLY A 3 5.70 16.64 26.53
C GLY A 3 5.54 15.70 25.34
N LEU A 4 5.63 16.20 24.10
CA LEU A 4 5.41 15.40 22.89
C LEU A 4 6.68 14.64 22.50
N THR A 5 6.50 13.37 22.10
CA THR A 5 7.57 12.55 21.50
C THR A 5 7.29 12.34 20.02
N MET A 6 8.23 12.75 19.18
CA MET A 6 8.17 12.53 17.73
C MET A 6 9.02 11.32 17.36
N LYS A 7 8.44 10.34 16.66
CA LYS A 7 9.17 9.19 16.10
C LYS A 7 9.08 9.27 14.58
N MET A 8 10.23 9.38 13.92
CA MET A 8 10.37 9.57 12.47
C MET A 8 11.41 8.59 11.92
N GLY A 9 11.47 8.47 10.58
CA GLY A 9 12.42 7.62 9.88
C GLY A 9 11.73 6.60 8.96
N GLN A 10 12.55 5.84 8.23
CA GLN A 10 12.05 4.77 7.39
C GLN A 10 11.52 3.61 8.23
N THR A 11 10.44 2.97 7.77
CA THR A 11 9.85 1.83 8.46
C THR A 11 10.83 0.66 8.53
N HIS A 12 10.99 0.06 9.71
CA HIS A 12 11.78 -1.16 9.88
C HIS A 12 11.02 -2.38 9.33
N MET A 13 10.91 -2.49 8.00
CA MET A 13 10.08 -3.48 7.31
C MET A 13 10.31 -4.91 7.79
N LYS A 14 11.58 -5.33 7.95
CA LYS A 14 11.93 -6.69 8.40
C LYS A 14 11.33 -7.09 9.75
N ARG A 15 11.07 -6.11 10.63
CA ARG A 15 10.48 -6.36 11.96
C ARG A 15 8.98 -6.67 11.85
N TYR A 16 8.31 -6.12 10.85
CA TYR A 16 6.85 -6.16 10.73
C TYR A 16 6.34 -7.10 9.64
N THR A 17 7.19 -7.46 8.66
CA THR A 17 6.76 -8.25 7.50
C THR A 17 6.18 -9.62 7.91
N GLN A 18 6.91 -10.41 8.70
CA GLN A 18 6.45 -11.74 9.10
C GLN A 18 5.18 -11.70 9.97
N PRO A 19 5.12 -10.91 11.06
CA PRO A 19 3.91 -10.85 11.87
C PRO A 19 2.68 -10.37 11.09
N LEU A 20 2.83 -9.43 10.15
CA LEU A 20 1.71 -8.96 9.34
C LEU A 20 1.23 -10.03 8.35
N LEU A 21 2.16 -10.77 7.74
CA LEU A 21 1.82 -11.88 6.84
C LEU A 21 1.07 -12.99 7.58
N ASP A 22 1.50 -13.34 8.79
CA ASP A 22 0.85 -14.38 9.60
C ASP A 22 -0.62 -14.01 9.90
N ARG A 23 -0.90 -12.73 10.17
CA ARG A 23 -2.26 -12.24 10.42
C ARG A 23 -3.14 -12.26 9.16
N ILE A 24 -2.55 -12.00 8.00
CA ILE A 24 -3.25 -12.14 6.71
C ILE A 24 -3.61 -13.61 6.47
N ASN A 25 -2.66 -14.52 6.67
CA ASN A 25 -2.88 -15.95 6.50
C ASN A 25 -3.90 -16.52 7.50
N ALA A 26 -3.93 -15.98 8.72
CA ALA A 26 -4.93 -16.32 9.74
C ALA A 26 -6.32 -15.72 9.46
N GLY A 27 -6.47 -14.89 8.41
CA GLY A 27 -7.73 -14.24 8.06
C GLY A 27 -8.14 -13.09 8.99
N GLU A 28 -7.25 -12.63 9.87
CA GLU A 28 -7.53 -11.50 10.77
C GLU A 28 -7.65 -10.18 10.01
N ILE A 29 -6.98 -10.08 8.85
CA ILE A 29 -6.95 -8.90 8.00
C ILE A 29 -6.93 -9.36 6.54
N ASP A 30 -7.89 -8.89 5.74
CA ASP A 30 -7.81 -8.92 4.28
C ASP A 30 -7.40 -7.53 3.77
N PRO A 31 -6.16 -7.32 3.29
CA PRO A 31 -5.72 -6.03 2.79
C PRO A 31 -6.18 -5.75 1.35
N SER A 32 -6.85 -6.69 0.67
CA SER A 32 -7.20 -6.56 -0.75
C SER A 32 -8.13 -5.38 -1.04
N PHE A 33 -8.93 -4.95 -0.06
CA PHE A 33 -9.87 -3.83 -0.20
C PHE A 33 -9.22 -2.50 -0.59
N VAL A 34 -7.92 -2.30 -0.28
CA VAL A 34 -7.22 -1.07 -0.67
C VAL A 34 -6.88 -1.04 -2.16
N ILE A 35 -6.87 -2.21 -2.82
CA ILE A 35 -6.50 -2.35 -4.24
C ILE A 35 -7.68 -1.92 -5.11
N THR A 36 -7.59 -0.71 -5.62
CA THR A 36 -8.59 -0.11 -6.53
C THR A 36 -8.40 -0.54 -7.99
N HIS A 37 -7.16 -0.87 -8.39
CA HIS A 37 -6.82 -1.10 -9.79
C HIS A 37 -5.87 -2.29 -9.93
N ASN A 38 -6.20 -3.22 -10.83
CA ASN A 38 -5.38 -4.36 -11.21
C ASN A 38 -5.24 -4.37 -12.74
N ARG A 39 -4.04 -4.08 -13.27
CA ARG A 39 -3.84 -3.88 -14.72
C ARG A 39 -2.50 -4.48 -15.20
N PRO A 40 -2.34 -4.75 -16.51
CA PRO A 40 -1.05 -5.16 -17.09
C PRO A 40 0.04 -4.10 -16.90
N LEU A 41 1.29 -4.52 -16.84
CA LEU A 41 2.46 -3.65 -16.69
C LEU A 41 2.55 -2.60 -17.81
N ALA A 42 2.09 -2.94 -19.02
CA ALA A 42 2.05 -2.03 -20.17
C ALA A 42 1.21 -0.76 -19.94
N GLU A 43 0.20 -0.82 -19.07
CA GLU A 43 -0.65 0.33 -18.71
C GLU A 43 -0.05 1.21 -17.59
N GLY A 44 1.15 0.85 -17.10
CA GLY A 44 1.83 1.56 -16.02
C GLY A 44 1.87 3.09 -16.20
N PRO A 45 2.30 3.63 -17.36
CA PRO A 45 2.39 5.07 -17.57
C PRO A 45 1.07 5.83 -17.33
N ASP A 46 -0.05 5.28 -17.81
CA ASP A 46 -1.37 5.90 -17.63
C ASP A 46 -1.82 5.80 -16.17
N LEU A 47 -1.58 4.66 -15.51
CA LEU A 47 -1.93 4.47 -14.10
C LEU A 47 -1.12 5.37 -13.16
N TYR A 48 0.13 5.69 -13.51
CA TYR A 48 0.91 6.71 -12.80
C TYR A 48 0.26 8.09 -12.89
N LYS A 49 -0.28 8.46 -14.07
CA LYS A 49 -1.01 9.72 -14.25
C LYS A 49 -2.28 9.73 -13.40
N THR A 50 -3.11 8.69 -13.48
CA THR A 50 -4.34 8.56 -12.68
C THR A 50 -4.07 8.65 -11.17
N PHE A 51 -3.02 7.97 -10.68
CA PHE A 51 -2.65 8.02 -9.25
C PHE A 51 -2.16 9.41 -8.83
N ARG A 52 -1.32 10.06 -9.63
CA ARG A 52 -0.82 11.41 -9.36
C ARG A 52 -1.94 12.45 -9.35
N ASP A 53 -2.84 12.36 -10.33
CA ASP A 53 -3.92 13.32 -10.55
C ASP A 53 -5.14 13.02 -9.64
N LYS A 54 -5.10 11.92 -8.87
CA LYS A 54 -6.14 11.45 -7.94
C LYS A 54 -7.50 11.23 -8.61
N GLU A 55 -7.46 10.69 -9.82
CA GLU A 55 -8.64 10.40 -10.61
C GLU A 55 -9.15 8.97 -10.35
N ASP A 56 -10.40 8.72 -10.73
CA ASP A 56 -11.05 7.40 -10.70
C ASP A 56 -10.99 6.67 -9.34
N GLY A 57 -10.90 7.44 -8.24
CA GLY A 57 -10.76 6.87 -6.90
C GLY A 57 -9.50 6.00 -6.73
N CYS A 58 -8.43 6.26 -7.50
CA CYS A 58 -7.20 5.46 -7.46
C CYS A 58 -6.47 5.58 -6.10
N ILE A 59 -6.45 4.47 -5.34
CA ILE A 59 -5.79 4.38 -4.02
C ILE A 59 -4.54 3.50 -4.11
N LYS A 60 -4.68 2.31 -4.69
CA LYS A 60 -3.58 1.35 -4.87
C LYS A 60 -3.74 0.62 -6.18
N VAL A 61 -2.66 0.59 -6.95
CA VAL A 61 -2.52 -0.15 -8.20
C VAL A 61 -1.64 -1.36 -7.96
N VAL A 62 -2.04 -2.51 -8.50
CA VAL A 62 -1.19 -3.70 -8.66
C VAL A 62 -0.99 -3.93 -10.16
N LEU A 63 0.28 -3.88 -10.58
CA LEU A 63 0.67 -4.14 -11.97
C LEU A 63 1.01 -5.63 -12.13
N LYS A 64 0.34 -6.30 -13.07
CA LYS A 64 0.62 -7.69 -13.44
C LYS A 64 1.60 -7.72 -14.61
N PRO A 65 2.66 -8.56 -14.54
CA PRO A 65 3.63 -8.70 -15.63
C PRO A 65 2.98 -9.06 -16.97
#